data_AF-B4KWA8-F1
#
_entry.id   AF-B4KWA8-F1
#
_cell.length_a   1.000
_cell.length_b   1.000
_cell.length_c   1.000
_cell.angle_alpha   90.00
_cell.angle_beta   90.00
_cell.angle_gamma   90.00
#
_symmetry.space_group_name_H-M   'P 1'
#
loop_
_entity.id
_entity.type
_entity.pdbx_description
1 polymer ?
#
loop_
_entity_poly.entity_id
_entity_poly.type
_entity_poly.pdbx_seq_one_letter_code
_entity_poly.pdbx_strand_id
1 'polypeptide(L)'
;MTAIPQTDRWQDFFDTYRQLPALWRVSDEQYKNQKQRKAAYEKLLQCYKKIDGKANMDTMRRKINGIRTCFRRELRKVEYNEEMNKVYVPHLWYFNELTFLCDEVGKATGTEITDGIWDKPDESMNEFKDDEDMDHWSESETKVFDHVLPTSSGSPVEPAQLEQTSPAEQLQPLRMCSVSHCSRDEAAIYAEGWATSYRKLDEKNKLLAKKAIEEILVLGQLNKLEFNSVKMPN
;
A
#
# COMPACT_ATOMS: atom_id res chain seq x y z
N MET A 1 -7.05 -6.27 -0.18
CA MET A 1 -8.51 -6.02 -0.24
C MET A 1 -9.05 -6.67 -1.51
N THR A 2 -10.12 -7.45 -1.43
CA THR A 2 -10.76 -8.05 -2.62
C THR A 2 -11.38 -6.97 -3.50
N ALA A 3 -11.25 -7.12 -4.81
CA ALA A 3 -11.87 -6.23 -5.78
C ALA A 3 -13.40 -6.18 -5.56
N ILE A 4 -13.97 -4.97 -5.51
CA ILE A 4 -15.40 -4.79 -5.34
C ILE A 4 -16.04 -4.93 -6.72
N PRO A 5 -16.90 -5.94 -6.95
CA PRO A 5 -17.56 -6.12 -8.23
C PRO A 5 -18.59 -5.00 -8.46
N GLN A 6 -18.75 -4.58 -9.71
CA GLN A 6 -19.80 -3.64 -10.10
C GLN A 6 -21.13 -4.40 -10.16
N THR A 7 -21.94 -4.27 -9.10
CA THR A 7 -23.27 -4.87 -8.99
C THR A 7 -24.26 -3.90 -8.37
N ASP A 8 -25.55 -4.07 -8.67
CA ASP A 8 -26.64 -3.23 -8.15
C ASP A 8 -26.62 -3.16 -6.62
N ARG A 9 -26.24 -4.26 -5.95
CA ARG A 9 -26.14 -4.31 -4.48
C ARG A 9 -25.08 -3.35 -3.93
N TRP A 10 -23.96 -3.19 -4.64
CA TRP A 10 -22.90 -2.24 -4.27
C TRP A 10 -23.30 -0.81 -4.60
N GLN A 11 -24.03 -0.58 -5.70
CA GLN A 11 -24.60 0.73 -6.01
C GLN A 11 -25.58 1.17 -4.93
N ASP A 12 -26.55 0.32 -4.58
CA ASP A 12 -27.50 0.56 -3.47
C ASP A 12 -26.78 0.86 -2.15
N PHE A 13 -25.67 0.17 -1.88
CA PHE A 13 -24.85 0.40 -0.69
C PHE A 13 -24.21 1.79 -0.71
N PHE A 14 -23.61 2.20 -1.82
CA PHE A 14 -23.00 3.53 -1.94
C PHE A 14 -24.04 4.65 -1.92
N ASP A 15 -25.20 4.45 -2.54
CA ASP A 15 -26.30 5.40 -2.50
C ASP A 15 -26.86 5.57 -1.09
N THR A 16 -27.05 4.46 -0.37
CA THR A 16 -27.47 4.51 1.04
C THR A 16 -26.43 5.22 1.88
N TYR A 17 -25.14 4.95 1.65
CA TYR A 17 -24.04 5.58 2.37
C TYR A 17 -23.95 7.09 2.10
N ARG A 18 -24.16 7.52 0.86
CA ARG A 18 -24.25 8.94 0.46
C ARG A 18 -25.37 9.68 1.21
N GLN A 19 -26.51 9.03 1.41
CA GLN A 19 -27.67 9.60 2.12
C GLN A 19 -27.51 9.68 3.65
N LEU A 20 -26.41 9.18 4.20
CA LEU A 20 -26.16 9.12 5.65
C LEU A 20 -25.04 10.08 6.08
N PRO A 21 -25.26 11.41 6.07
CA PRO A 21 -24.25 12.41 6.41
C PRO A 21 -23.69 12.23 7.83
N ALA A 22 -24.46 11.67 8.76
CA ALA A 22 -23.99 11.31 10.09
C ALA A 22 -22.74 10.40 10.09
N LEU A 23 -22.45 9.68 9.00
CA LEU A 23 -21.30 8.78 8.90
C LEU A 23 -20.05 9.44 8.30
N TRP A 24 -20.19 10.55 7.58
CA TRP A 24 -19.12 11.08 6.74
C TRP A 24 -18.97 12.61 6.72
N ARG A 25 -19.94 13.38 7.22
CA ARG A 25 -19.82 14.83 7.40
C ARG A 25 -19.42 15.15 8.83
N VAL A 26 -18.15 15.44 9.07
CA VAL A 26 -17.66 15.77 10.42
C VAL A 26 -18.20 17.12 10.89
N SER A 27 -18.51 18.00 9.94
CA SER A 27 -19.05 19.34 10.17
C SER A 27 -20.46 19.36 10.78
N ASP A 28 -21.28 18.33 10.53
CA ASP A 28 -22.69 18.32 10.94
C ASP A 28 -22.85 17.89 12.41
N GLU A 29 -23.80 18.51 13.12
CA GLU A 29 -24.17 18.11 14.50
C GLU A 29 -24.61 16.65 14.59
N GLN A 30 -25.11 16.10 13.49
CA GLN A 30 -25.50 14.69 13.36
C GLN A 30 -24.32 13.73 13.54
N TYR A 31 -23.10 14.14 13.16
CA TYR A 31 -21.88 13.38 13.40
C TYR A 31 -21.45 13.41 14.87
N LYS A 32 -21.73 14.51 15.58
CA LYS A 32 -21.49 14.60 17.03
C LYS A 32 -22.49 13.76 17.83
N ASN A 33 -23.69 13.51 17.28
CA ASN A 33 -24.72 12.73 17.94
C ASN A 33 -24.52 11.22 17.76
N GLN A 34 -24.03 10.56 18.82
CA GLN A 34 -23.81 9.12 18.85
C GLN A 34 -25.05 8.29 18.47
N LYS A 35 -26.25 8.68 18.92
CA LYS A 35 -27.47 7.92 18.62
C LYS A 35 -27.80 7.93 17.13
N GLN A 36 -27.61 9.09 16.48
CA GLN A 36 -27.82 9.24 15.04
C GLN A 36 -26.76 8.46 14.24
N ARG A 37 -25.50 8.48 14.68
CA ARG A 37 -24.43 7.66 14.09
C ARG A 37 -24.72 6.17 14.20
N LYS A 38 -25.14 5.70 15.36
CA LYS A 38 -25.53 4.29 15.56
C LYS A 38 -26.68 3.89 14.63
N ALA A 39 -27.76 4.69 14.59
CA ALA A 39 -28.90 4.43 13.71
C ALA A 39 -28.50 4.44 12.22
N ALA A 40 -27.61 5.33 11.82
CA ALA A 40 -27.07 5.37 10.46
C ALA A 40 -26.26 4.11 10.13
N TYR A 41 -25.40 3.65 11.04
CA TYR A 41 -24.66 2.39 10.87
C TYR A 41 -25.58 1.18 10.81
N GLU A 42 -26.64 1.12 11.61
CA GLU A 42 -27.62 0.04 11.56
C GLU A 42 -28.35 -0.02 10.21
N LYS A 43 -28.77 1.14 9.68
CA LYS A 43 -29.40 1.24 8.35
C LYS A 43 -28.44 0.78 7.25
N LEU A 44 -27.18 1.21 7.32
CA LEU A 44 -26.16 0.82 6.34
C LEU A 44 -25.84 -0.68 6.42
N LEU A 45 -25.84 -1.25 7.63
CA LEU A 45 -25.61 -2.68 7.85
C LEU A 45 -26.71 -3.55 7.22
N GLN A 46 -27.96 -3.11 7.26
CA GLN A 46 -29.06 -3.81 6.58
C GLN A 46 -28.83 -3.90 5.06
N CYS A 47 -28.32 -2.84 4.43
CA CYS A 47 -27.92 -2.88 3.03
C CYS A 47 -26.71 -3.79 2.82
N TYR A 48 -25.69 -3.70 3.68
CA TYR A 48 -24.48 -4.52 3.57
C TYR A 48 -24.75 -6.02 3.71
N LYS A 49 -25.74 -6.41 4.54
CA LYS A 49 -26.18 -7.81 4.66
C LYS A 49 -26.71 -8.43 3.38
N LYS A 50 -27.17 -7.62 2.40
CA LYS A 50 -27.55 -8.12 1.07
C LYS A 50 -26.33 -8.53 0.23
N ILE A 51 -25.17 -7.95 0.52
CA ILE A 51 -23.89 -8.27 -0.12
C ILE A 51 -23.23 -9.43 0.61
N ASP A 52 -23.14 -9.37 1.93
CA ASP A 52 -22.55 -10.38 2.79
C ASP A 52 -23.51 -10.74 3.93
N GLY A 53 -24.17 -11.90 3.80
CA GLY A 53 -25.18 -12.36 4.76
C GLY A 53 -24.65 -12.61 6.17
N LYS A 54 -23.33 -12.78 6.36
CA LYS A 54 -22.70 -12.99 7.67
C LYS A 54 -22.12 -11.71 8.27
N ALA A 55 -22.33 -10.58 7.63
CA ALA A 55 -21.71 -9.33 8.07
C ALA A 55 -22.25 -8.83 9.41
N ASN A 56 -21.31 -8.41 10.26
CA ASN A 56 -21.56 -7.67 11.49
C ASN A 56 -21.11 -6.20 11.37
N MET A 57 -21.47 -5.35 12.33
CA MET A 57 -21.16 -3.93 12.30
C MET A 57 -19.66 -3.65 12.11
N ASP A 58 -18.79 -4.40 12.77
CA ASP A 58 -17.34 -4.24 12.65
C ASP A 58 -16.80 -4.61 11.27
N THR A 59 -17.33 -5.68 10.68
CA THR A 59 -16.94 -6.10 9.33
C THR A 59 -17.31 -5.04 8.30
N MET A 60 -18.48 -4.43 8.44
CA MET A 60 -18.95 -3.34 7.59
C MET A 60 -18.10 -2.08 7.80
N ARG A 61 -17.83 -1.68 9.06
CA ARG A 61 -16.98 -0.53 9.39
C ARG A 61 -15.59 -0.68 8.78
N ARG A 62 -14.97 -1.85 8.97
CA ARG A 62 -13.67 -2.19 8.37
C ARG A 62 -13.71 -2.10 6.84
N LYS A 63 -14.81 -2.57 6.22
CA LYS A 63 -15.00 -2.49 4.77
C LYS A 63 -15.12 -1.05 4.29
N ILE A 64 -15.88 -0.20 4.97
CA ILE A 64 -16.03 1.23 4.66
C ILE A 64 -14.69 1.95 4.78
N ASN A 65 -13.94 1.70 5.86
CA ASN A 65 -12.61 2.29 6.04
C ASN A 65 -11.66 1.88 4.90
N GLY A 66 -11.69 0.61 4.50
CA GLY A 66 -10.96 0.14 3.34
C GLY A 66 -11.33 0.87 2.05
N ILE A 67 -12.63 1.04 1.78
CA ILE A 67 -13.14 1.77 0.62
C ILE A 67 -12.67 3.23 0.64
N ARG A 68 -12.77 3.91 1.78
CA ARG A 68 -12.30 5.30 1.95
C ARG A 68 -10.80 5.43 1.67
N THR A 69 -9.99 4.49 2.17
CA THR A 69 -8.55 4.46 1.90
C THR A 69 -8.26 4.27 0.41
N CYS A 70 -8.95 3.35 -0.27
CA CYS A 70 -8.81 3.17 -1.71
C CYS A 70 -9.23 4.43 -2.48
N PHE A 71 -10.37 5.03 -2.13
CA PHE A 71 -10.86 6.27 -2.74
C PHE A 71 -9.86 7.41 -2.59
N ARG A 72 -9.34 7.67 -1.38
CA ARG A 72 -8.37 8.75 -1.13
C ARG A 72 -7.07 8.55 -1.91
N ARG A 73 -6.57 7.31 -1.99
CA ARG A 73 -5.38 6.99 -2.80
C ARG A 73 -5.62 7.28 -4.28
N GLU A 74 -6.81 6.96 -4.78
CA GLU A 74 -7.19 7.25 -6.16
C GLU A 74 -7.36 8.75 -6.39
N LEU A 75 -7.99 9.47 -5.45
CA LEU A 75 -8.17 10.92 -5.50
C LEU A 75 -6.82 11.65 -5.60
N ARG A 76 -5.82 11.27 -4.79
CA ARG A 76 -4.46 11.83 -4.89
C ARG A 76 -3.84 11.64 -6.27
N LYS A 77 -4.12 10.54 -6.96
CA LYS A 77 -3.62 10.34 -8.33
C LYS A 77 -4.34 11.26 -9.31
N VAL A 78 -5.64 11.46 -9.15
CA VAL A 78 -6.41 12.40 -9.97
C VAL A 78 -5.84 13.81 -9.80
N GLU A 79 -5.74 14.29 -8.56
CA GLU A 79 -5.22 15.63 -8.23
C GLU A 79 -3.79 15.83 -8.76
N TYR A 80 -2.90 14.85 -8.54
CA TYR A 80 -1.51 14.92 -9.01
C TYR A 80 -1.40 15.01 -10.54
N ASN A 81 -2.23 14.25 -11.27
CA ASN A 81 -2.20 14.30 -12.74
C ASN A 81 -2.86 15.57 -13.27
N GLU A 82 -3.90 16.07 -12.61
CA GLU A 82 -4.56 17.33 -12.93
C GLU A 82 -3.59 18.51 -12.79
N GLU A 83 -2.82 18.57 -11.69
CA GLU A 83 -1.74 19.56 -11.48
C GLU A 83 -0.67 19.49 -12.59
N MET A 84 -0.38 18.29 -13.06
CA MET A 84 0.58 18.04 -14.15
C MET A 84 -0.02 18.24 -15.55
N ASN A 85 -1.26 18.75 -15.66
CA ASN A 85 -2.02 18.90 -16.91
C ASN A 85 -2.11 17.60 -17.73
N LYS A 86 -2.16 16.44 -17.05
CA LYS A 86 -2.34 15.12 -17.66
C LYS A 86 -3.74 14.62 -17.38
N VAL A 87 -4.39 14.08 -18.41
CA VAL A 87 -5.69 13.41 -18.25
C VAL A 87 -5.47 12.09 -17.52
N TYR A 88 -6.05 11.97 -16.33
CA TYR A 88 -6.07 10.72 -15.56
C TYR A 88 -7.50 10.27 -15.33
N VAL A 89 -7.79 9.04 -15.72
CA VAL A 89 -9.10 8.40 -15.51
C VAL A 89 -8.97 7.44 -14.33
N PRO A 90 -9.74 7.63 -13.25
CA PRO A 90 -9.78 6.71 -12.11
C PRO A 90 -10.09 5.27 -12.57
N HIS A 91 -9.35 4.30 -12.05
CA HIS A 91 -9.58 2.89 -12.33
C HIS A 91 -10.62 2.28 -11.38
N LEU A 92 -10.93 2.95 -10.27
CA LEU A 92 -12.03 2.58 -9.37
C LEU A 92 -13.37 2.89 -10.04
N TRP A 93 -14.14 1.86 -10.41
CA TRP A 93 -15.47 2.05 -11.01
C TRP A 93 -16.42 2.87 -10.10
N TYR A 94 -16.29 2.69 -8.78
CA TYR A 94 -17.09 3.39 -7.77
C TYR A 94 -16.51 4.76 -7.40
N PHE A 95 -15.47 5.25 -8.10
CA PHE A 95 -14.85 6.54 -7.78
C PHE A 95 -15.88 7.66 -7.77
N ASN A 96 -16.71 7.74 -8.82
CA ASN A 96 -17.78 8.74 -8.94
C ASN A 96 -18.81 8.63 -7.82
N GLU A 97 -19.04 7.42 -7.30
CA GLU A 97 -20.01 7.20 -6.21
C GLU A 97 -19.57 7.78 -4.87
N LEU A 98 -18.26 7.94 -4.66
CA LEU A 98 -17.68 8.45 -3.42
C LEU A 98 -17.19 9.90 -3.50
N THR A 99 -17.41 10.58 -4.62
CA THR A 99 -17.04 11.99 -4.83
C THR A 99 -17.62 12.94 -3.77
N PHE A 100 -18.77 12.60 -3.18
CA PHE A 100 -19.37 13.38 -2.08
C PHE A 100 -18.47 13.47 -0.83
N LEU A 101 -17.47 12.60 -0.70
CA LEU A 101 -16.48 12.65 0.38
C LEU A 101 -15.45 13.77 0.17
N CYS A 102 -15.28 14.31 -1.04
CA CYS A 102 -14.29 15.35 -1.33
C CYS A 102 -14.57 16.67 -0.59
N ASP A 103 -15.85 17.02 -0.39
CA ASP A 103 -16.25 18.28 0.27
C ASP A 103 -15.73 18.41 1.71
N GLU A 104 -15.45 17.29 2.38
CA GLU A 104 -14.86 17.25 3.73
C GLU A 104 -13.32 17.19 3.68
N VAL A 105 -12.73 16.61 2.62
CA VAL A 105 -11.28 16.56 2.43
C VAL A 105 -10.72 17.95 2.11
N GLY A 106 -11.44 18.76 1.31
CA GLY A 106 -11.02 20.09 0.89
C GLY A 106 -11.22 21.21 1.93
N LYS A 107 -12.11 21.05 2.92
CA LYS A 107 -12.30 22.06 3.99
C LYS A 107 -11.26 21.98 5.10
N ALA A 108 -10.46 20.93 5.12
CA ALA A 108 -9.40 20.73 6.10
C ALA A 108 -8.00 21.06 5.53
N THR A 109 -7.93 21.89 4.49
CA THR A 109 -6.67 22.37 3.91
C THR A 109 -6.05 23.43 4.82
N GLY A 110 -5.12 22.98 5.65
CA GLY A 110 -4.25 23.83 6.48
C GLY A 110 -3.33 23.05 7.41
N THR A 111 -3.54 21.75 7.59
CA THR A 111 -2.61 20.92 8.36
C THR A 111 -2.61 19.53 7.74
N GLU A 112 -1.43 18.95 7.60
CA GLU A 112 -1.22 17.56 7.21
C GLU A 112 -2.13 16.63 8.03
N ILE A 113 -3.26 16.24 7.45
CA ILE A 113 -4.10 15.20 8.03
C ILE A 113 -3.41 13.89 7.71
N THR A 114 -2.54 13.51 8.64
CA THR A 114 -2.12 12.13 8.87
C THR A 114 -3.34 11.23 8.83
N ASP A 115 -3.15 9.97 8.45
CA ASP A 115 -4.18 8.92 8.29
C ASP A 115 -5.19 8.77 9.46
N GLY A 116 -5.03 9.48 10.59
CA GLY A 116 -5.72 9.29 11.85
C GLY A 116 -7.11 9.94 12.05
N ILE A 117 -7.65 10.81 11.18
CA ILE A 117 -8.99 11.42 11.46
C ILE A 117 -10.13 10.39 11.42
N TRP A 118 -10.03 9.40 10.53
CA TRP A 118 -11.03 8.34 10.38
C TRP A 118 -10.56 6.99 10.94
N ASP A 119 -9.28 6.89 11.30
CA ASP A 119 -8.63 5.71 11.88
C ASP A 119 -8.63 5.74 13.42
N LYS A 120 -9.09 6.84 14.02
CA LYS A 120 -9.45 6.83 15.45
C LYS A 120 -10.58 5.82 15.65
N PRO A 121 -10.38 4.77 16.47
CA PRO A 121 -11.47 3.91 16.87
C PRO A 121 -12.55 4.79 17.50
N ASP A 122 -13.79 4.59 17.06
CA ASP A 122 -14.96 5.25 17.61
C ASP A 122 -15.14 4.81 19.07
N GLU A 123 -14.46 5.48 20.00
CA GLU A 123 -14.47 5.19 21.46
C GLU A 123 -15.87 5.28 22.08
N SER A 124 -16.86 5.74 21.31
CA SER A 124 -18.21 6.00 21.78
C SER A 124 -19.04 4.73 22.07
N MET A 125 -18.66 3.53 21.61
CA MET A 125 -19.49 2.32 21.79
C MET A 125 -18.75 1.10 22.36
N ASN A 126 -17.64 1.30 23.08
CA ASN A 126 -16.96 0.25 23.83
C ASN A 126 -17.58 0.05 25.23
N GLU A 127 -18.84 -0.41 25.26
CA GLU A 127 -19.40 -1.13 26.41
C GLU A 127 -20.16 -2.35 25.88
N PHE A 128 -19.41 -3.32 25.38
CA PHE A 128 -19.80 -4.73 25.44
C PHE A 128 -18.49 -5.51 25.56
N LYS A 129 -18.09 -5.75 26.81
CA LYS A 129 -17.09 -6.77 27.12
C LYS A 129 -17.77 -8.11 26.96
N ASP A 130 -17.18 -8.98 26.16
CA ASP A 130 -16.94 -10.39 26.48
C ASP A 130 -15.92 -10.91 25.44
N ASP A 131 -14.70 -11.00 25.95
CA ASP A 131 -13.69 -12.05 25.81
C ASP A 131 -13.20 -12.60 24.45
N GLU A 132 -11.86 -12.61 24.41
CA GLU A 132 -10.92 -13.44 23.64
C GLU A 132 -10.49 -13.05 22.22
N ASP A 133 -9.16 -13.01 22.09
CA ASP A 133 -8.30 -12.87 20.92
C ASP A 133 -8.16 -11.48 20.25
N MET A 134 -7.22 -10.69 20.79
CA MET A 134 -6.62 -9.55 20.09
C MET A 134 -5.10 -9.59 20.28
N ASP A 135 -4.41 -10.17 19.30
CA ASP A 135 -2.95 -10.15 19.20
C ASP A 135 -2.44 -8.70 19.18
N HIS A 136 -1.77 -8.36 20.26
CA HIS A 136 -1.04 -7.12 20.48
C HIS A 136 0.32 -7.23 19.80
N TRP A 137 0.43 -6.76 18.55
CA TRP A 137 1.73 -6.51 17.95
C TRP A 137 2.15 -5.08 18.27
N SER A 138 2.85 -4.92 19.40
CA SER A 138 3.66 -3.73 19.65
C SER A 138 5.11 -4.12 19.86
N GLU A 139 5.93 -3.34 19.18
CA GLU A 139 7.36 -3.38 18.95
C GLU A 139 8.22 -3.28 20.23
N SER A 140 9.35 -3.99 20.28
CA SER A 140 10.59 -3.53 20.94
C SER A 140 11.80 -4.38 20.56
N GLU A 141 12.64 -3.78 19.73
CA GLU A 141 14.10 -3.71 19.75
C GLU A 141 14.98 -4.63 20.64
N THR A 142 16.11 -4.99 20.01
CA THR A 142 17.51 -5.02 20.49
C THR A 142 18.22 -6.33 20.92
N LYS A 143 19.36 -6.54 20.22
CA LYS A 143 20.61 -7.23 20.61
C LYS A 143 20.51 -8.78 20.61
N VAL A 144 21.44 -9.59 20.09
CA VAL A 144 22.90 -9.52 20.00
C VAL A 144 23.36 -10.39 18.81
N PHE A 145 24.42 -9.94 18.16
CA PHE A 145 25.21 -10.63 17.13
C PHE A 145 26.01 -11.79 17.76
N ASP A 146 25.99 -12.98 17.17
CA ASP A 146 27.16 -13.86 17.27
C ASP A 146 27.39 -14.65 15.98
N HIS A 147 28.61 -14.48 15.47
CA HIS A 147 29.18 -15.10 14.29
C HIS A 147 29.66 -16.52 14.60
N VAL A 148 29.40 -17.48 13.70
CA VAL A 148 30.36 -18.58 13.46
C VAL A 148 30.42 -18.93 11.97
N LEU A 149 31.63 -18.91 11.43
CA LEU A 149 32.05 -19.31 10.08
C LEU A 149 31.90 -20.83 9.84
N PRO A 150 31.82 -21.28 8.57
CA PRO A 150 31.75 -22.70 8.22
C PRO A 150 33.14 -23.33 8.04
N THR A 151 33.34 -24.50 8.64
CA THR A 151 34.55 -25.33 8.50
C THR A 151 34.47 -26.18 7.23
N SER A 152 35.50 -26.08 6.37
CA SER A 152 35.74 -26.95 5.22
C SER A 152 36.37 -28.28 5.63
N SER A 153 36.01 -29.39 4.98
CA SER A 153 36.91 -30.53 4.79
C SER A 153 36.57 -31.36 3.55
N GLY A 154 37.59 -31.55 2.70
CA GLY A 154 38.00 -32.86 2.16
C GLY A 154 37.24 -33.49 0.98
N SER A 155 37.75 -33.26 -0.24
CA SER A 155 37.74 -34.17 -1.41
C SER A 155 38.57 -35.47 -1.15
N PRO A 156 38.77 -36.44 -2.10
CA PRO A 156 38.32 -36.61 -3.50
C PRO A 156 37.83 -38.05 -3.84
N VAL A 157 37.46 -38.35 -5.11
CA VAL A 157 38.00 -39.45 -5.97
C VAL A 157 37.14 -39.61 -7.26
N GLU A 158 37.81 -39.50 -8.41
CA GLU A 158 37.41 -39.79 -9.81
C GLU A 158 37.63 -41.30 -10.16
N PRO A 159 37.31 -41.91 -11.35
CA PRO A 159 37.16 -41.30 -12.69
C PRO A 159 36.05 -41.86 -13.65
N ALA A 160 35.79 -41.06 -14.71
CA ALA A 160 35.44 -41.34 -16.12
C ALA A 160 34.40 -42.42 -16.54
N GLN A 161 33.41 -42.03 -17.38
CA GLN A 161 33.35 -42.31 -18.85
C GLN A 161 32.10 -41.68 -19.52
N LEU A 162 32.23 -41.39 -20.82
CA LEU A 162 31.31 -40.71 -21.74
C LEU A 162 30.08 -41.55 -22.12
N GLU A 163 28.92 -40.93 -22.36
CA GLU A 163 28.15 -41.09 -23.61
C GLU A 163 27.05 -40.03 -23.79
N GLN A 164 26.91 -39.57 -25.03
CA GLN A 164 25.91 -38.62 -25.51
C GLN A 164 24.62 -39.37 -25.89
N THR A 165 23.44 -38.82 -25.60
CA THR A 165 22.29 -38.70 -26.54
C THR A 165 21.09 -38.01 -25.85
N SER A 166 20.65 -36.90 -26.45
CA SER A 166 19.31 -36.26 -26.34
C SER A 166 18.32 -37.08 -27.22
N PRO A 167 16.96 -37.03 -27.12
CA PRO A 167 16.14 -35.87 -26.74
C PRO A 167 14.80 -36.13 -26.02
N ALA A 168 14.36 -35.19 -25.18
CA ALA A 168 12.94 -34.92 -24.91
C ALA A 168 12.77 -33.58 -24.18
N GLU A 169 12.42 -32.54 -24.92
CA GLU A 169 11.96 -31.25 -24.38
C GLU A 169 10.69 -31.45 -23.53
N GLN A 170 10.85 -31.36 -22.22
CA GLN A 170 9.76 -31.13 -21.28
C GLN A 170 9.32 -29.67 -21.38
N LEU A 171 8.16 -29.43 -21.98
CA LEU A 171 7.40 -28.20 -21.76
C LEU A 171 6.78 -28.26 -20.35
N GLN A 172 7.50 -27.74 -19.35
CA GLN A 172 6.89 -27.32 -18.10
C GLN A 172 6.42 -25.86 -18.26
N PRO A 173 5.19 -25.50 -17.86
CA PRO A 173 4.71 -24.12 -17.97
C PRO A 173 5.56 -23.21 -17.09
N LEU A 174 5.88 -22.02 -17.61
CA LEU A 174 6.46 -20.92 -16.87
C LEU A 174 5.73 -20.77 -15.53
N ARG A 175 6.39 -21.16 -14.43
CA ARG A 175 6.01 -20.73 -13.09
C ARG A 175 6.11 -19.21 -13.10
N MET A 176 4.96 -18.55 -13.22
CA MET A 176 4.81 -17.18 -12.76
C MET A 176 5.30 -17.17 -11.31
N CYS A 177 6.42 -16.48 -11.08
CA CYS A 177 6.86 -16.15 -9.74
C CYS A 177 5.79 -15.22 -9.17
N SER A 178 4.80 -15.81 -8.52
CA SER A 178 4.03 -15.11 -7.52
C SER A 178 4.95 -14.75 -6.37
N VAL A 179 4.49 -13.82 -5.53
CA VAL A 179 5.10 -13.41 -4.27
C VAL A 179 6.13 -12.31 -4.48
N SER A 180 5.87 -11.08 -4.05
CA SER A 180 5.53 -10.73 -2.68
C SER A 180 4.95 -9.32 -2.68
N HIS A 181 3.99 -9.02 -1.81
CA HIS A 181 3.88 -7.67 -1.28
C HIS A 181 5.14 -7.43 -0.44
N CYS A 182 6.27 -7.14 -1.09
CA CYS A 182 7.39 -6.52 -0.43
C CYS A 182 6.88 -5.14 -0.03
N SER A 183 6.83 -4.86 1.27
CA SER A 183 6.62 -3.50 1.75
C SER A 183 7.59 -2.63 0.94
N ARG A 184 7.08 -1.64 0.23
CA ARG A 184 7.88 -0.81 -0.66
C ARG A 184 8.96 -0.13 0.18
N ASP A 185 10.17 -0.67 0.12
CA ASP A 185 11.28 -0.24 0.96
C ASP A 185 11.83 1.11 0.47
N GLU A 186 12.64 1.76 1.30
CA GLU A 186 13.22 3.07 0.97
C GLU A 186 14.02 3.00 -0.33
N ALA A 187 14.72 1.89 -0.57
CA ALA A 187 15.47 1.66 -1.79
C ALA A 187 14.57 1.71 -3.03
N ALA A 188 13.38 1.08 -3.00
CA ALA A 188 12.41 1.14 -4.09
C ALA A 188 11.86 2.56 -4.31
N ILE A 189 11.68 3.35 -3.24
CA ILE A 189 11.26 4.75 -3.34
C ILE A 189 12.36 5.58 -4.02
N TYR A 190 13.60 5.46 -3.56
CA TYR A 190 14.74 6.18 -4.15
C TYR A 190 14.98 5.76 -5.60
N ALA A 191 14.89 4.48 -5.91
CA ALA A 191 15.06 3.97 -7.28
C ALA A 191 14.05 4.59 -8.26
N GLU A 192 12.79 4.76 -7.87
CA GLU A 192 11.78 5.40 -8.73
C GLU A 192 12.07 6.90 -8.94
N GLY A 193 12.51 7.59 -7.88
CA GLY A 193 12.95 8.98 -7.96
C GLY A 193 14.16 9.16 -8.88
N TRP A 194 15.18 8.32 -8.71
CA TRP A 194 16.39 8.31 -9.54
C TRP A 194 16.06 8.01 -10.99
N ALA A 195 15.21 7.01 -11.27
CA ALA A 195 14.79 6.69 -12.63
C ALA A 195 14.10 7.88 -13.31
N THR A 196 13.27 8.62 -12.58
CA THR A 196 12.60 9.82 -13.09
C THR A 196 13.59 10.92 -13.44
N SER A 197 14.55 11.21 -12.55
CA SER A 197 15.60 12.21 -12.79
C SER A 197 16.54 11.80 -13.92
N TYR A 198 16.95 10.53 -13.96
CA TYR A 198 17.86 9.99 -14.96
C TYR A 198 17.27 10.03 -16.38
N ARG A 199 15.95 9.82 -16.53
CA ARG A 199 15.26 9.94 -17.83
C ARG A 199 15.26 11.36 -18.40
N LYS A 200 15.39 12.38 -17.54
CA LYS A 200 15.43 13.80 -17.94
C LYS A 200 16.81 14.28 -18.39
N LEU A 201 17.86 13.49 -18.11
CA LEU A 201 19.22 13.81 -18.55
C LEU A 201 19.37 13.59 -20.06
N ASP A 202 20.27 14.32 -20.70
CA ASP A 202 20.76 14.03 -22.04
C ASP A 202 21.73 12.84 -22.03
N GLU A 203 21.98 12.24 -23.19
CA GLU A 203 22.76 11.00 -23.30
C GLU A 203 24.18 11.11 -22.72
N LYS A 204 24.82 12.27 -22.86
CA LYS A 204 26.14 12.50 -22.28
C LYS A 204 26.09 12.48 -20.74
N ASN A 205 25.12 13.15 -20.14
CA ASN A 205 25.00 13.19 -18.68
C ASN A 205 24.47 11.87 -18.10
N LYS A 206 23.66 11.12 -18.84
CA LYS A 206 23.29 9.73 -18.46
C LYS A 206 24.54 8.87 -18.30
N LEU A 207 25.46 8.92 -19.26
CA LEU A 207 26.70 8.14 -19.21
C LEU A 207 27.56 8.51 -17.98
N LEU A 208 27.69 9.81 -17.69
CA LEU A 208 28.43 10.30 -16.53
C LEU A 208 27.75 9.89 -15.22
N ALA A 209 26.43 10.04 -15.12
CA ALA A 209 25.66 9.65 -13.95
C ALA A 209 25.74 8.15 -13.70
N LYS A 210 25.61 7.32 -14.74
CA LYS A 210 25.77 5.86 -14.64
C LYS A 210 27.13 5.49 -14.07
N LYS A 211 28.21 6.04 -14.65
CA LYS A 211 29.58 5.79 -14.19
C LYS A 211 29.75 6.15 -12.71
N ALA A 212 29.28 7.33 -12.30
CA ALA A 212 29.40 7.79 -10.92
C ALA A 212 28.62 6.92 -9.93
N ILE A 213 27.39 6.53 -10.28
CA ILE A 213 26.57 5.65 -9.43
C ILE A 213 27.23 4.27 -9.29
N GLU A 214 27.72 3.67 -10.38
CA GLU A 214 28.42 2.39 -10.35
C GLU A 214 29.68 2.45 -9.47
N GLU A 215 30.48 3.52 -9.58
CA GLU A 215 31.66 3.72 -8.75
C GLU A 215 31.32 3.81 -7.26
N ILE A 216 30.29 4.57 -6.89
CA ILE A 216 29.80 4.67 -5.51
C ILE A 216 29.34 3.30 -4.98
N LEU A 217 28.58 2.55 -5.79
CA LEU A 217 28.08 1.23 -5.39
C LEU A 217 29.21 0.22 -5.19
N VAL A 218 30.20 0.21 -6.08
CA VAL A 218 31.39 -0.65 -5.95
C VAL A 218 32.20 -0.28 -4.71
N LEU A 219 32.45 1.01 -4.45
CA LEU A 219 33.12 1.45 -3.22
C LEU A 219 32.35 1.05 -1.97
N GLY A 220 31.02 1.15 -2.01
CA GLY A 220 30.14 0.71 -0.92
C GLY A 220 30.25 -0.79 -0.65
N GLN A 221 30.18 -1.62 -1.69
CA GLN A 221 30.33 -3.08 -1.57
C GLN A 221 31.69 -3.51 -1.03
N LEU A 222 32.74 -2.74 -1.34
CA LEU A 222 34.10 -2.98 -0.84
C LEU A 222 34.32 -2.43 0.58
N ASN A 223 33.31 -1.79 1.20
CA ASN A 223 33.43 -1.05 2.47
C ASN A 223 34.54 0.03 2.44
N LYS A 224 34.71 0.69 1.28
CA LYS A 224 35.70 1.75 1.04
C LYS A 224 35.05 3.09 0.67
N LEU A 225 33.75 3.23 0.88
CA LEU A 225 33.03 4.47 0.61
C LEU A 225 33.24 5.44 1.77
N GLU A 226 33.82 6.60 1.48
CA GLU A 226 34.05 7.68 2.45
C GLU A 226 33.13 8.87 2.18
N PHE A 227 32.91 9.72 3.18
CA PHE A 227 32.03 10.89 3.06
C PHE A 227 32.42 11.83 1.90
N ASN A 228 33.72 11.90 1.58
CA ASN A 228 34.27 12.77 0.52
C ASN A 228 34.47 12.06 -0.82
N SER A 229 33.93 10.84 -1.02
CA SER A 229 34.10 10.08 -2.26
C SER A 229 33.42 10.74 -3.47
N VAL A 230 32.46 11.64 -3.26
CA VAL A 230 31.80 12.40 -4.33
C VAL A 230 32.43 13.79 -4.44
N LYS A 231 33.24 14.03 -5.47
CA LYS A 231 33.80 15.36 -5.75
C LYS A 231 32.80 16.16 -6.59
N MET A 232 32.17 17.15 -5.98
CA MET A 232 31.36 18.12 -6.71
C MET A 232 32.28 19.15 -7.38
N PRO A 233 32.06 19.49 -8.66
CA PRO A 233 32.77 20.62 -9.26
C PRO A 233 32.40 21.91 -8.50
N ASN A 234 33.42 22.67 -8.11
CA ASN A 234 33.28 24.02 -7.56
C ASN A 234 32.76 24.99 -8.64
#